data_AF-A0A9X2XEL8-F1
#
_entry.id   AF-A0A9X2XEL8-F1
#
_cell.length_a   1.000
_cell.length_b   1.000
_cell.length_c   1.000
_cell.angle_alpha   90.00
_cell.angle_beta   90.00
_cell.angle_gamma   90.00
#
_symmetry.space_group_name_H-M   'P 1'
#
loop_
_entity.id
_entity.type
_entity.pdbx_description
1 polymer ?
#
loop_
_entity_poly.entity_id
_entity_poly.type
_entity_poly.pdbx_seq_one_letter_code
_entity_poly.pdbx_strand_id
1 'polypeptide(L)'
;MPASRLLILCWAALVTLSVCTVLLAHAGASLSIAILLVAVGKAWLIADGFMELRRAPRLWRRLMLSWALVLALLVGLTLALSR
;
A
#
# COMPACT_ATOMS: atom_id res chain seq x y z
N MET A 1 -2.73 -15.29 -22.50
CA MET A 1 -2.18 -14.01 -21.98
C MET A 1 -2.76 -13.68 -20.58
N PRO A 2 -2.46 -14.45 -19.51
CA PRO A 2 -3.00 -14.19 -18.17
C PRO A 2 -2.23 -13.09 -17.40
N ALA A 3 -0.94 -12.90 -17.67
CA ALA A 3 -0.09 -11.94 -16.96
C ALA A 3 -0.50 -10.47 -17.22
N SER A 4 -0.83 -10.12 -18.47
CA SER A 4 -1.28 -8.77 -18.83
C SER A 4 -2.59 -8.39 -18.14
N ARG A 5 -3.52 -9.34 -18.00
CA ARG A 5 -4.81 -9.12 -17.32
C ARG A 5 -4.64 -8.85 -15.83
N LEU A 6 -3.71 -9.57 -15.17
CA LEU A 6 -3.36 -9.33 -13.77
C LEU A 6 -2.70 -7.96 -13.56
N LEU A 7 -1.81 -7.55 -14.47
CA LEU A 7 -1.18 -6.22 -14.42
C LEU A 7 -2.21 -5.10 -14.60
N ILE A 8 -3.16 -5.25 -15.51
CA ILE A 8 -4.24 -4.27 -15.72
C ILE A 8 -5.13 -4.17 -14.47
N LEU A 9 -5.47 -5.31 -13.84
CA LEU A 9 -6.22 -5.31 -12.57
C LEU A 9 -5.44 -4.65 -11.43
N CYS A 10 -4.14 -4.94 -11.30
CA CYS A 10 -3.29 -4.28 -10.31
C CYS A 10 -3.21 -2.77 -10.58
N TRP A 11 -3.05 -2.38 -11.83
CA TRP A 11 -3.04 -0.97 -12.21
C TRP A 11 -4.37 -0.28 -11.85
N ALA A 12 -5.51 -0.88 -12.20
CA ALA A 12 -6.83 -0.34 -11.87
C ALA A 12 -7.01 -0.20 -10.36
N ALA A 13 -6.63 -1.22 -9.58
CA ALA A 13 -6.67 -1.15 -8.12
C ALA A 13 -5.74 -0.06 -7.54
N LEU A 14 -4.56 0.19 -8.12
CA LEU A 14 -3.70 1.32 -7.71
C LEU A 14 -4.36 2.67 -7.99
N VAL A 15 -5.04 2.81 -9.13
CA VAL A 15 -5.79 4.02 -9.46
C VAL A 15 -6.89 4.24 -8.42
N THR A 16 -7.68 3.20 -8.12
CA THR A 16 -8.73 3.27 -7.08
C THR A 16 -8.16 3.64 -5.71
N LEU A 17 -7.08 2.97 -5.26
CA LEU A 17 -6.41 3.29 -4.00
C LEU A 17 -5.89 4.74 -3.98
N SER A 18 -5.44 5.27 -5.11
CA SER A 18 -4.97 6.66 -5.22
C SER A 18 -6.12 7.66 -5.11
N VAL A 19 -7.25 7.40 -5.75
CA VAL A 19 -8.45 8.23 -5.59
C VAL A 19 -8.92 8.17 -4.13
N CYS A 20 -8.97 6.98 -3.54
CA CYS A 20 -9.30 6.82 -2.11
C CYS A 20 -8.38 7.65 -1.21
N THR A 21 -7.05 7.65 -1.43
CA THR A 21 -6.15 8.49 -0.60
C THR A 21 -6.52 9.98 -0.64
N VAL A 22 -6.90 10.52 -1.80
CA VAL A 22 -7.29 11.93 -1.93
C VAL A 22 -8.61 12.21 -1.22
N LEU A 23 -9.60 11.33 -1.40
CA LEU A 23 -10.91 11.46 -0.74
C LEU A 23 -10.78 11.38 0.79
N LEU A 24 -9.98 10.44 1.31
CA LEU A 24 -9.73 10.33 2.75
C LEU A 24 -8.98 11.53 3.31
N ALA A 25 -8.01 12.06 2.57
CA ALA A 25 -7.28 13.27 2.98
C ALA A 25 -8.21 14.48 3.05
N HIS A 26 -9.18 14.60 2.14
CA HIS A 26 -10.15 15.68 2.14
C HIS A 26 -11.22 15.53 3.24
N ALA A 27 -11.55 14.31 3.63
CA ALA A 27 -12.55 14.01 4.68
C ALA A 27 -12.07 14.36 6.11
N GLY A 28 -10.80 14.73 6.29
CA GLY A 28 -10.28 15.32 7.52
C GLY A 28 -9.18 14.50 8.21
N ALA A 29 -8.43 15.18 9.09
CA ALA A 29 -7.23 14.64 9.73
C ALA A 29 -7.50 13.41 10.63
N SER A 30 -8.74 13.17 11.05
CA SER A 30 -9.13 12.01 11.87
C SER A 30 -8.94 10.66 11.15
N LEU A 31 -8.95 10.66 9.81
CA LEU A 31 -8.83 9.46 8.96
C LEU A 31 -7.38 9.07 8.62
N SER A 32 -6.39 9.61 9.33
CA SER A 32 -4.97 9.32 9.11
C SER A 32 -4.63 7.83 9.15
N ILE A 33 -5.25 7.06 10.05
CA ILE A 33 -5.09 5.59 10.12
C ILE A 33 -5.58 4.92 8.82
N ALA A 34 -6.70 5.37 8.27
CA ALA A 34 -7.25 4.81 7.05
C ALA A 34 -6.37 5.16 5.83
N ILE A 35 -5.75 6.33 5.80
CA ILE A 35 -4.74 6.70 4.79
C ILE A 35 -3.52 5.78 4.88
N LEU A 36 -3.04 5.47 6.09
CA LEU A 36 -1.92 4.53 6.30
C LEU A 36 -2.26 3.12 5.82
N LEU A 37 -3.48 2.63 6.06
CA LEU A 37 -3.92 1.33 5.55
C LEU A 37 -3.93 1.30 4.01
N VAL A 38 -4.40 2.38 3.37
CA VAL A 38 -4.37 2.50 1.90
C VAL A 38 -2.93 2.51 1.38
N ALA A 39 -2.01 3.17 2.07
CA ALA A 39 -0.58 3.18 1.70
C ALA A 39 0.06 1.79 1.79
N VAL A 40 -0.23 1.03 2.85
CA VAL A 40 0.20 -0.38 2.97
C VAL A 40 -0.39 -1.24 1.84
N GLY A 41 -1.67 -1.05 1.52
CA GLY A 41 -2.33 -1.74 0.41
C GLY A 41 -1.65 -1.49 -0.94
N LYS A 42 -1.26 -0.23 -1.22
CA LYS A 42 -0.47 0.11 -2.41
C LYS A 42 0.89 -0.59 -2.44
N ALA A 43 1.61 -0.59 -1.31
CA ALA A 43 2.90 -1.25 -1.22
C ALA A 43 2.80 -2.75 -1.51
N TRP A 44 1.75 -3.41 -1.00
CA TRP A 44 1.48 -4.82 -1.30
C TRP A 44 1.19 -5.06 -2.78
N LEU A 45 0.38 -4.21 -3.40
CA LEU A 45 0.03 -4.35 -4.81
C LEU A 45 1.22 -4.11 -5.75
N ILE A 46 2.13 -3.20 -5.40
CA ILE A 46 3.35 -2.93 -6.16
C ILE A 46 4.33 -4.11 -6.00
N ALA A 47 4.54 -4.55 -4.75
CA ALA A 47 5.43 -5.66 -4.46
C ALA A 47 4.98 -6.96 -5.15
N ASP A 48 3.70 -7.33 -5.06
CA ASP A 48 3.20 -8.58 -5.64
C ASP A 48 2.87 -8.45 -7.15
N GLY A 49 2.40 -7.27 -7.58
CA GLY A 49 1.95 -6.99 -8.94
C GLY A 49 3.04 -6.62 -9.94
N PHE A 50 3.83 -5.59 -9.62
CA PHE A 50 4.74 -4.96 -10.59
C PHE A 50 6.18 -5.44 -10.48
N MET A 51 6.64 -5.80 -9.28
CA MET A 51 8.01 -6.29 -9.09
C MET A 51 8.18 -7.79 -9.43
N GLU A 52 7.16 -8.45 -10.00
CA GLU A 52 7.13 -9.91 -10.30
C GLU A 52 7.57 -10.82 -9.13
N LEU A 53 7.54 -10.29 -7.90
CA LEU A 53 8.01 -10.92 -6.68
C LEU A 53 7.16 -12.16 -6.29
N ARG A 54 6.07 -12.42 -7.03
CA ARG A 54 5.32 -13.69 -7.05
C ARG A 54 6.16 -14.90 -7.46
N ARG A 55 7.18 -14.72 -8.31
CA ARG A 55 8.14 -15.78 -8.68
C ARG A 55 9.43 -15.74 -7.87
N ALA A 56 9.66 -14.67 -7.11
CA ALA A 56 10.87 -14.49 -6.31
C ALA A 56 10.75 -15.18 -4.93
N PRO A 57 11.88 -15.37 -4.22
CA PRO A 57 11.89 -16.04 -2.92
C PRO A 57 10.99 -15.31 -1.91
N ARG A 58 10.21 -16.08 -1.14
CA ARG A 58 9.25 -15.56 -0.13
C ARG A 58 9.90 -14.59 0.88
N LEU A 59 11.21 -14.71 1.11
CA LEU A 59 11.98 -13.84 2.00
C LEU A 59 11.96 -12.38 1.52
N TRP A 60 12.18 -12.15 0.21
CA TRP A 60 12.19 -10.80 -0.37
C TRP A 60 10.82 -10.13 -0.31
N ARG A 61 9.75 -10.91 -0.56
CA ARG A 61 8.38 -10.42 -0.44
C ARG A 61 8.07 -10.00 0.99
N ARG A 62 8.47 -10.81 1.98
CA ARG A 62 8.32 -10.48 3.40
C ARG A 62 9.14 -9.27 3.80
N LEU A 63 10.37 -9.13 3.31
CA LEU A 63 11.23 -7.99 3.61
C LEU A 63 10.61 -6.68 3.12
N MET A 64 10.19 -6.61 1.86
CA MET A 64 9.54 -5.41 1.29
C MET A 64 8.24 -5.05 2.01
N LEU A 65 7.44 -6.04 2.40
CA LEU A 65 6.22 -5.80 3.16
C LEU A 65 6.47 -5.37 4.60
N SER A 66 7.45 -6.00 5.25
CA SER A 66 7.84 -5.62 6.60
C SER A 66 8.31 -4.17 6.66
N TRP A 67 9.05 -3.72 5.64
CA TRP A 67 9.45 -2.32 5.52
C TRP A 67 8.26 -1.36 5.46
N ALA A 68 7.29 -1.64 4.58
CA ALA A 68 6.09 -0.80 4.47
C ALA A 68 5.26 -0.79 5.76
N LEU A 69 5.15 -1.93 6.45
CA LEU A 69 4.45 -2.03 7.73
C LEU A 69 5.17 -1.26 8.84
N VAL A 70 6.49 -1.38 8.93
CA VAL A 70 7.30 -0.65 9.92
C VAL A 70 7.17 0.85 9.72
N LEU A 71 7.24 1.33 8.47
CA LEU A 71 7.00 2.74 8.15
C LEU A 71 5.60 3.20 8.54
N ALA A 72 4.56 2.44 8.18
CA ALA A 72 3.19 2.79 8.53
C ALA A 72 2.98 2.84 10.05
N LEU A 73 3.62 1.94 10.80
CA LEU A 73 3.54 1.88 12.25
C LEU A 73 4.31 3.05 12.90
N LEU A 74 5.50 3.38 12.40
CA LEU A 74 6.26 4.55 12.84
C LEU A 74 5.49 5.85 12.60
N VAL A 75 4.95 6.04 11.39
CA VAL A 75 4.16 7.23 11.06
C VAL A 75 2.86 7.27 11.86
N GLY A 76 2.20 6.14 12.05
CA GLY A 76 1.01 6.05 12.90
C GLY A 76 1.31 6.42 14.35
N LEU A 77 2.45 5.97 14.88
CA LEU A 77 2.89 6.29 16.23
C LEU A 77 3.25 7.77 16.37
N THR A 78 3.98 8.36 15.42
CA THR A 78 4.29 9.79 15.46
C THR A 78 3.03 10.64 15.40
N LEU A 79 2.06 10.27 14.54
CA LEU A 79 0.77 10.95 14.48
C LEU A 79 -0.02 10.83 15.79
N ALA A 80 -0.01 9.66 16.43
CA ALA A 80 -0.65 9.44 17.72
C ALA A 80 -0.01 10.24 18.85
N LEU A 81 1.32 10.40 18.82
CA LEU A 81 2.07 11.21 19.79
C LEU A 81 1.94 12.72 19.54
N SER A 82 1.67 13.14 18.30
CA SER A 82 1.53 14.55 17.91
C SER A 82 0.12 15.12 18.05
N ARG A 83 -0.86 14.26 18.35
CA ARG A 83 -2.24 14.67 18.68
C ARG A 83 -2.35 14.94 20.16
#